data_AF-A0A2K3UUL9-F1
#
_entry.id   AF-A0A2K3UUL9-F1
#
_cell.length_a   1.000
_cell.length_b   1.000
_cell.length_c   1.000
_cell.angle_alpha   90.00
_cell.angle_beta   90.00
_cell.angle_gamma   90.00
#
_symmetry.space_group_name_H-M   'P 1'
#
loop_
_entity.id
_entity.type
_entity.pdbx_description
1 polymer ?
#
loop_
_entity_poly.entity_id
_entity_poly.type
_entity_poly.pdbx_seq_one_letter_code
_entity_poly.pdbx_strand_id
1 'polypeptide(L)'
;MRPDQQADPDLRDRLREAAVKFQSGLTLVEVLVAMAILGIILVLITNWQMQTLQLTTKTNAGAEQLVELNDLSGYIGDRVRSASSVRRTGLTVNAASAVNAGKCDTTTPCLAVLALEEKVDTSSTPPTITRKWMRLVFRMEPRATWSGADKVPDDWADDASNKVMILREYRDICTITTVPAQTCEAFKASFLDAAFSGMSPALVTDSLTSVDQSGATILPFDFTATSATVTLKFQSKRNVRGVTTFSPGAAPYTLDVQARNVPYP
;
A
#
# COMPACT_ATOMS: atom_id res chain seq x y z
N MET A 1 86.70 -68.46 4.43
CA MET A 1 87.59 -67.41 4.99
C MET A 1 86.77 -66.12 5.02
N ARG A 2 86.74 -65.46 6.21
CA ARG A 2 86.00 -64.23 6.60
C ARG A 2 86.08 -63.07 5.59
N PRO A 3 85.25 -61.98 5.65
CA PRO A 3 84.50 -61.44 6.80
C PRO A 3 83.01 -61.08 6.52
N ASP A 4 82.10 -61.11 7.50
CA ASP A 4 81.68 -59.99 8.38
C ASP A 4 81.46 -58.65 7.64
N GLN A 5 80.19 -58.33 7.35
CA GLN A 5 79.76 -56.97 7.04
C GLN A 5 78.72 -56.55 8.09
N GLN A 6 79.19 -55.72 9.03
CA GLN A 6 78.40 -55.12 10.11
C GLN A 6 77.22 -54.32 9.53
N ALA A 7 76.04 -54.55 10.07
CA ALA A 7 74.89 -53.67 9.87
C ALA A 7 75.16 -52.35 10.59
N ASP A 8 75.18 -51.28 9.79
CA ASP A 8 75.42 -49.91 10.19
C ASP A 8 74.32 -49.42 11.19
N PRO A 9 74.66 -49.01 12.41
CA PRO A 9 73.68 -48.62 13.44
C PRO A 9 73.01 -47.24 13.20
N ASP A 10 73.37 -46.53 12.12
CA ASP A 10 73.05 -45.10 11.96
C ASP A 10 71.68 -44.77 11.34
N LEU A 11 70.87 -45.77 10.99
CA LEU A 11 69.52 -45.53 10.42
C LEU A 11 68.43 -45.28 11.46
N ARG A 12 68.68 -45.61 12.74
CA ARG A 12 67.69 -45.41 13.81
C ARG A 12 67.66 -43.97 14.33
N ASP A 13 68.76 -43.24 14.24
CA ASP A 13 68.81 -41.84 14.69
C ASP A 13 68.24 -40.88 13.64
N ARG A 14 68.41 -41.15 12.35
CA ARG A 14 67.80 -40.34 11.29
C ARG A 14 66.27 -40.45 11.20
N LEU A 15 65.69 -41.58 11.63
CA LEU A 15 64.23 -41.72 11.73
C LEU A 15 63.64 -41.04 12.99
N ARG A 16 64.48 -40.65 13.97
CA ARG A 16 64.05 -39.87 15.13
C ARG A 16 64.06 -38.37 14.89
N GLU A 17 64.83 -37.87 13.93
CA GLU A 17 64.88 -36.44 13.60
C GLU A 17 63.74 -35.95 12.68
N ALA A 18 63.02 -36.83 11.99
CA ALA A 18 61.86 -36.45 11.18
C ALA A 18 60.55 -36.29 11.98
N ALA A 19 60.58 -36.53 13.30
CA ALA A 19 59.45 -36.31 14.19
C ALA A 19 59.67 -35.04 15.03
N VAL A 20 60.03 -33.93 14.39
CA VAL A 20 59.76 -32.61 14.97
C VAL A 20 58.24 -32.45 15.02
N LYS A 21 57.66 -32.94 16.11
CA LYS A 21 56.33 -32.54 16.57
C LYS A 21 56.35 -31.02 16.69
N PHE A 22 55.77 -30.33 15.71
CA PHE A 22 55.16 -29.03 15.95
C PHE A 22 53.96 -29.26 16.89
N GLN A 23 54.22 -29.52 18.16
CA GLN A 23 53.29 -29.16 19.22
C GLN A 23 53.62 -27.72 19.60
N SER A 24 53.34 -26.78 18.69
CA SER A 24 53.12 -25.39 19.11
C SER A 24 51.83 -25.40 19.92
N GLY A 25 51.96 -25.59 21.23
CA GLY A 25 50.88 -25.28 22.15
C GLY A 25 50.58 -23.79 22.00
N LEU A 26 49.37 -23.47 21.54
CA LEU A 26 48.87 -22.10 21.49
C LEU A 26 49.15 -21.45 22.85
N THR A 27 49.89 -20.35 22.82
CA THR A 27 50.10 -19.57 24.04
C THR A 27 48.74 -19.02 24.50
N LEU A 28 48.53 -18.88 25.81
CA LEU A 28 47.28 -18.34 26.37
C LEU A 28 46.88 -17.02 25.70
N VAL A 29 47.87 -16.21 25.34
CA VAL A 29 47.73 -14.93 24.62
C VAL A 29 47.15 -15.13 23.22
N GLU A 30 47.63 -16.11 22.44
CA GLU A 30 47.09 -16.41 21.11
C GLU A 30 45.64 -16.89 21.16
N VAL A 31 45.25 -17.68 22.17
CA VAL A 31 43.85 -18.09 22.35
C VAL A 31 42.96 -16.89 22.71
N LEU A 32 43.44 -15.99 23.57
CA LEU A 32 42.73 -14.76 23.94
C LEU A 32 42.54 -13.82 22.73
N VAL A 33 43.59 -13.64 21.92
CA VAL A 33 43.52 -12.83 20.69
C VAL A 33 42.59 -13.49 19.67
N ALA A 34 42.67 -14.80 19.48
CA ALA A 34 41.78 -15.52 18.57
C ALA A 34 40.30 -15.39 19.00
N MET A 35 40.00 -15.50 20.30
CA MET A 35 38.64 -15.28 20.83
C MET A 35 38.18 -13.83 20.66
N ALA A 36 39.06 -12.84 20.86
CA ALA A 36 38.73 -11.43 20.67
C ALA A 36 38.42 -11.12 19.19
N ILE A 37 39.25 -11.61 18.26
CA ILE A 37 39.03 -11.45 16.81
C ILE A 37 37.73 -12.15 16.39
N LEU A 38 37.49 -13.36 16.88
CA LEU A 38 36.26 -14.11 16.58
C LEU A 38 35.02 -13.40 17.13
N GLY A 39 35.09 -12.80 18.31
CA GLY A 39 34.03 -11.96 18.87
C GLY A 39 33.73 -10.73 18.01
N ILE A 40 34.76 -10.02 17.54
CA ILE A 40 34.60 -8.86 16.64
C ILE A 40 33.95 -9.28 15.31
N ILE A 41 34.42 -10.38 14.71
CA ILE A 41 33.85 -10.93 13.47
C ILE A 41 32.38 -11.33 13.68
N LEU A 42 32.04 -11.97 14.80
CA LEU A 42 30.67 -12.37 15.11
C LEU A 42 29.75 -11.14 15.20
N VAL A 43 30.17 -10.08 15.89
CA VAL A 43 29.41 -8.83 16.01
C VAL A 43 29.18 -8.18 14.64
N LEU A 44 30.20 -8.15 13.77
CA LEU A 44 30.07 -7.62 12.42
C LEU A 44 29.06 -8.43 11.58
N ILE A 45 29.12 -9.77 11.65
CA ILE A 45 28.18 -10.65 10.96
C ILE A 45 26.76 -10.45 11.49
N THR A 46 26.57 -10.38 12.81
CA THR A 46 25.24 -10.16 13.41
C THR A 46 24.66 -8.80 13.01
N ASN A 47 25.49 -7.75 12.98
CA ASN A 47 25.06 -6.42 12.56
C ASN A 47 24.66 -6.41 11.07
N TRP A 48 25.45 -7.06 10.22
CA TRP A 48 25.13 -7.19 8.79
C TRP A 48 23.86 -8.00 8.54
N GLN A 49 23.66 -9.10 9.27
CA GLN A 49 22.43 -9.89 9.23
C GLN A 49 21.21 -9.06 9.65
N MET A 50 21.33 -8.25 10.70
CA MET A 50 20.25 -7.39 11.19
C MET A 50 19.88 -6.31 10.17
N GLN A 51 20.88 -5.66 9.55
CA GLN A 51 20.67 -4.68 8.48
C GLN A 51 19.98 -5.32 7.26
N THR A 52 20.39 -6.52 6.88
CA THR A 52 19.78 -7.26 5.77
C THR A 52 18.31 -7.57 6.06
N LEU A 53 17.98 -8.04 7.26
CA LEU A 53 16.59 -8.32 7.66
C LEU A 53 15.72 -7.05 7.67
N GLN A 54 16.27 -5.92 8.12
CA GLN A 54 15.57 -4.63 8.11
C GLN A 54 15.29 -4.15 6.69
N LEU A 55 16.27 -4.28 5.78
CA LEU A 55 16.10 -3.92 4.38
C LEU A 55 15.02 -4.79 3.72
N THR A 56 15.06 -6.11 3.90
CA THR A 56 14.05 -7.02 3.34
C THR A 56 12.65 -6.71 3.86
N THR A 57 12.49 -6.44 5.17
CA THR A 57 11.19 -6.09 5.75
C THR A 57 10.64 -4.80 5.16
N LYS A 58 11.49 -3.77 5.02
CA LYS A 58 11.11 -2.48 4.43
C LYS A 58 10.75 -2.63 2.95
N THR A 59 11.52 -3.41 2.19
CA THR A 59 11.26 -3.67 0.78
C THR A 59 9.95 -4.42 0.58
N ASN A 60 9.66 -5.44 1.39
CA ASN A 60 8.40 -6.18 1.32
C ASN A 60 7.20 -5.29 1.67
N ALA A 61 7.26 -4.53 2.77
CA ALA A 61 6.21 -3.59 3.14
C ALA A 61 6.00 -2.50 2.08
N GLY A 62 7.08 -2.02 1.46
CA GLY A 62 7.00 -1.07 0.35
C GLY A 62 6.34 -1.66 -0.90
N ALA A 63 6.64 -2.92 -1.23
CA ALA A 63 6.03 -3.62 -2.36
C ALA A 63 4.53 -3.86 -2.15
N GLU A 64 4.13 -4.31 -0.96
CA GLU A 64 2.71 -4.46 -0.59
C GLU A 64 1.94 -3.15 -0.72
N GLN A 65 2.51 -2.04 -0.21
CA GLN A 65 1.90 -0.71 -0.33
C GLN A 65 1.75 -0.27 -1.79
N LEU A 66 2.73 -0.57 -2.66
CA LEU A 66 2.63 -0.22 -4.08
C LEU A 66 1.56 -1.04 -4.80
N VAL A 67 1.38 -2.32 -4.45
CA VAL A 67 0.29 -3.15 -4.97
C VAL A 67 -1.05 -2.59 -4.52
N GLU A 68 -1.22 -2.30 -3.23
CA GLU A 68 -2.46 -1.68 -2.72
C GLU A 68 -2.78 -0.35 -3.40
N LEU A 69 -1.77 0.49 -3.65
CA LEU A 69 -1.96 1.77 -4.37
C LEU A 69 -2.31 1.56 -5.84
N ASN A 70 -1.73 0.55 -6.50
CA ASN A 70 -2.06 0.19 -7.87
C ASN A 70 -3.51 -0.30 -7.94
N ASP A 71 -3.90 -1.22 -7.07
CA ASP A 71 -5.27 -1.77 -7.00
C ASP A 71 -6.28 -0.67 -6.69
N LEU A 72 -5.97 0.22 -5.73
CA LEU A 72 -6.78 1.40 -5.39
C LEU A 72 -6.99 2.31 -6.61
N SER A 73 -5.90 2.72 -7.25
CA SER A 73 -5.95 3.66 -8.37
C SER A 73 -6.60 3.04 -9.61
N GLY A 74 -6.39 1.75 -9.85
CA GLY A 74 -7.06 0.97 -10.89
C GLY A 74 -8.56 0.86 -10.63
N TYR A 75 -8.95 0.51 -9.40
CA TYR A 75 -10.35 0.42 -8.99
C TYR A 75 -11.10 1.74 -9.21
N ILE A 76 -10.57 2.85 -8.70
CA ILE A 76 -11.18 4.17 -8.89
C ILE A 76 -11.13 4.56 -10.38
N GLY A 77 -10.01 4.27 -11.05
CA GLY A 77 -9.82 4.56 -12.46
C GLY A 77 -10.88 3.89 -13.35
N ASP A 78 -11.24 2.65 -13.07
CA ASP A 78 -12.30 1.96 -13.83
C ASP A 78 -13.69 2.55 -13.57
N ARG A 79 -13.97 3.04 -12.35
CA ARG A 79 -15.18 3.82 -12.06
C ARG A 79 -15.20 5.15 -12.78
N VAL A 80 -14.06 5.84 -12.87
CA VAL A 80 -13.94 7.10 -13.62
C VAL A 80 -14.11 6.86 -15.12
N ARG A 81 -13.52 5.81 -15.69
CA ARG A 81 -13.67 5.50 -17.12
C ARG A 81 -15.12 5.23 -17.52
N SER A 82 -15.89 4.64 -16.62
CA SER A 82 -17.33 4.37 -16.80
C SER A 82 -18.22 5.55 -16.39
N ALA A 83 -17.64 6.66 -15.92
CA ALA A 83 -18.38 7.82 -15.46
C ALA A 83 -19.10 8.54 -16.60
N SER A 84 -20.40 8.82 -16.40
CA SER A 84 -21.16 9.79 -17.20
C SER A 84 -21.07 11.20 -16.64
N SER A 85 -20.78 11.34 -15.35
CA SER A 85 -20.59 12.63 -14.69
C SER A 85 -19.63 12.51 -13.51
N VAL A 86 -18.84 13.57 -13.28
CA VAL A 86 -17.83 13.66 -12.22
C VAL A 86 -17.96 14.99 -11.50
N ARG A 87 -17.90 14.97 -10.17
CA ARG A 87 -17.89 16.16 -9.29
C ARG A 87 -16.85 15.99 -8.19
N ARG A 88 -16.26 17.09 -7.71
CA ARG A 88 -15.28 17.05 -6.61
C ARG A 88 -15.69 17.84 -5.38
N THR A 89 -16.46 18.90 -5.57
CA THR A 89 -16.80 19.88 -4.53
C THR A 89 -18.28 20.25 -4.59
N GLY A 90 -18.75 20.97 -3.57
CA GLY A 90 -20.13 21.48 -3.52
C GLY A 90 -21.16 20.39 -3.26
N LEU A 91 -20.75 19.30 -2.60
CA LEU A 91 -21.64 18.21 -2.20
C LEU A 91 -21.35 17.76 -0.77
N THR A 92 -22.35 17.14 -0.15
CA THR A 92 -22.21 16.46 1.15
C THR A 92 -22.73 15.03 1.05
N VAL A 93 -22.11 14.08 1.74
CA VAL A 93 -22.51 12.68 1.76
C VAL A 93 -22.88 12.26 3.16
N ASN A 94 -24.10 11.74 3.36
CA ASN A 94 -24.60 11.31 4.65
C ASN A 94 -24.37 12.35 5.75
N ALA A 95 -24.66 13.62 5.44
CA ALA A 95 -24.41 14.72 6.37
C ALA A 95 -25.07 14.44 7.72
N ALA A 96 -24.25 14.39 8.78
CA ALA A 96 -24.71 14.35 10.17
C ALA A 96 -24.67 15.77 10.77
N SER A 97 -25.20 15.93 11.98
CA SER A 97 -25.31 17.23 12.68
C SER A 97 -23.97 17.88 13.09
N ALA A 98 -22.84 17.21 12.87
CA ALA A 98 -21.52 17.71 13.29
C ALA A 98 -20.85 18.58 12.21
N VAL A 99 -19.98 19.51 12.65
CA VAL A 99 -19.19 20.37 11.76
C VAL A 99 -18.29 19.49 10.89
N ASN A 100 -18.50 19.52 9.57
CA ASN A 100 -17.82 18.72 8.54
C ASN A 100 -18.23 17.24 8.43
N ALA A 101 -19.34 16.84 9.04
CA ALA A 101 -19.92 15.52 8.77
C ALA A 101 -20.37 15.44 7.31
N GLY A 102 -19.72 14.57 6.53
CA GLY A 102 -20.07 14.33 5.13
C GLY A 102 -19.65 15.39 4.12
N LYS A 103 -19.09 16.54 4.53
CA LYS A 103 -18.70 17.60 3.57
C LYS A 103 -17.56 17.15 2.66
N CYS A 104 -17.67 17.56 1.39
CA CYS A 104 -16.66 17.43 0.36
C CYS A 104 -16.13 18.81 -0.03
N ASP A 105 -14.99 19.16 0.55
CA ASP A 105 -14.33 20.46 0.43
C ASP A 105 -12.80 20.28 0.31
N THR A 106 -12.05 21.38 0.40
CA THR A 106 -10.58 21.36 0.32
C THR A 106 -9.92 20.65 1.50
N THR A 107 -10.59 20.56 2.65
CA THR A 107 -10.07 19.90 3.85
C THR A 107 -10.38 18.40 3.81
N THR A 108 -11.56 18.04 3.29
CA THR A 108 -12.01 16.65 3.15
C THR A 108 -12.31 16.37 1.67
N PRO A 109 -11.25 16.14 0.86
CA PRO A 109 -11.40 16.03 -0.58
C PRO A 109 -12.22 14.79 -0.96
N CYS A 110 -13.09 14.97 -1.96
CA CYS A 110 -13.91 13.90 -2.50
C CYS A 110 -13.85 13.82 -4.03
N LEU A 111 -14.21 12.66 -4.54
CA LEU A 111 -14.52 12.41 -5.93
C LEU A 111 -15.86 11.70 -6.00
N ALA A 112 -16.87 12.42 -6.49
CA ALA A 112 -18.17 11.85 -6.80
C ALA A 112 -18.23 11.46 -8.28
N VAL A 113 -18.72 10.26 -8.54
CA VAL A 113 -18.81 9.65 -9.86
C VAL A 113 -20.21 9.06 -10.04
N LEU A 114 -20.85 9.41 -11.15
CA LEU A 114 -22.04 8.73 -11.64
C LEU A 114 -21.61 7.76 -12.75
N ALA A 115 -21.70 6.46 -12.49
CA ALA A 115 -21.27 5.42 -13.42
C ALA A 115 -22.45 4.54 -13.86
N LEU A 116 -22.37 4.04 -15.08
CA LEU A 116 -23.27 3.01 -15.61
C LEU A 116 -22.54 1.67 -15.64
N GLU A 117 -23.17 0.64 -15.08
CA GLU A 117 -22.79 -0.74 -15.23
C GLU A 117 -23.87 -1.47 -16.03
N GLU A 118 -23.46 -2.08 -17.15
CA GLU A 118 -24.34 -2.91 -17.97
C GLU A 118 -23.90 -4.36 -17.84
N LYS A 119 -24.84 -5.23 -17.46
CA LYS A 119 -24.64 -6.67 -17.40
C LYS A 119 -25.54 -7.32 -18.45
N VAL A 120 -24.93 -8.04 -19.38
CA VAL A 120 -25.65 -8.86 -20.36
C VAL A 120 -25.71 -10.28 -19.82
N ASP A 121 -26.93 -10.76 -19.56
CA ASP A 121 -27.19 -12.15 -19.22
C ASP A 121 -27.54 -12.92 -20.50
N THR A 122 -26.63 -13.78 -20.93
CA THR A 122 -26.78 -14.63 -22.12
C THR A 122 -27.47 -15.95 -21.81
N SER A 123 -27.85 -16.22 -20.55
CA SER A 123 -28.53 -17.45 -20.17
C SER A 123 -30.03 -17.45 -20.49
N SER A 124 -30.61 -16.27 -20.77
CA SER A 124 -31.99 -16.12 -21.25
C SER A 124 -32.03 -15.94 -22.78
N THR A 125 -33.12 -16.39 -23.42
CA THR A 125 -33.39 -16.14 -24.84
C THR A 125 -34.73 -15.39 -24.98
N PRO A 126 -34.73 -14.11 -25.40
CA PRO A 126 -33.57 -13.28 -25.76
C PRO A 126 -32.67 -12.94 -24.55
N PRO A 127 -31.40 -12.56 -24.79
CA PRO A 127 -30.49 -12.14 -23.72
C PRO A 127 -31.07 -10.93 -22.97
N THR A 128 -30.98 -10.97 -21.65
CA THR A 128 -31.50 -9.89 -20.79
C THR A 128 -30.38 -8.92 -20.48
N ILE A 129 -30.59 -7.63 -20.75
CA ILE A 129 -29.64 -6.56 -20.40
C ILE A 129 -30.11 -5.88 -19.12
N THR A 130 -29.35 -6.03 -18.04
CA THR A 130 -29.58 -5.29 -16.80
C THR A 130 -28.68 -4.05 -16.78
N ARG A 131 -29.28 -2.88 -16.62
CA ARG A 131 -28.58 -1.61 -16.48
C ARG A 131 -28.66 -1.11 -15.05
N LYS A 132 -27.52 -0.74 -14.50
CA LYS A 132 -27.39 -0.28 -13.12
C LYS A 132 -26.63 1.04 -13.10
N TRP A 133 -27.29 2.08 -12.63
CA TRP A 133 -26.65 3.36 -12.33
C TRP A 133 -26.11 3.34 -10.91
N MET A 134 -24.87 3.80 -10.74
CA MET A 134 -24.21 3.87 -9.45
C MET A 134 -23.77 5.30 -9.18
N ARG A 135 -24.13 5.82 -8.02
CA ARG A 135 -23.51 7.01 -7.43
C ARG A 135 -22.45 6.54 -6.47
N LEU A 136 -21.21 6.91 -6.75
CA LEU A 136 -20.06 6.59 -5.93
C LEU A 136 -19.46 7.89 -5.45
N VAL A 137 -19.17 8.00 -4.16
CA VAL A 137 -18.36 9.09 -3.62
C VAL A 137 -17.17 8.53 -2.88
N PHE A 138 -15.99 8.78 -3.41
CA PHE A 138 -14.72 8.51 -2.77
C PHE A 138 -14.36 9.69 -1.88
N ARG A 139 -14.19 9.48 -0.58
CA ARG A 139 -13.90 10.53 0.40
C ARG A 139 -12.71 10.14 1.26
N MET A 140 -11.76 11.07 1.39
CA MET A 140 -10.64 10.92 2.32
C MET A 140 -11.06 11.32 3.73
N GLU A 141 -10.81 10.47 4.72
CA GLU A 141 -11.16 10.74 6.12
C GLU A 141 -10.01 10.36 7.06
N PRO A 142 -9.88 10.98 8.24
CA PRO A 142 -8.89 10.55 9.23
C PRO A 142 -9.15 9.13 9.72
N ARG A 143 -8.12 8.28 9.72
CA ARG A 143 -8.23 6.89 10.19
C ARG A 143 -8.64 6.79 11.64
N ALA A 144 -8.16 7.71 12.48
CA ALA A 144 -8.49 7.81 13.90
C ALA A 144 -9.99 7.87 14.19
N THR A 145 -10.79 8.47 13.29
CA THR A 145 -12.24 8.65 13.50
C THR A 145 -13.09 7.45 13.09
N TRP A 146 -12.47 6.42 12.50
CA TRP A 146 -13.18 5.27 11.95
C TRP A 146 -13.28 4.11 12.94
N SER A 147 -14.39 3.38 12.89
CA SER A 147 -14.62 2.21 13.74
C SER A 147 -13.59 1.12 13.45
N GLY A 148 -13.09 0.49 14.52
CA GLY A 148 -12.11 -0.60 14.43
C GLY A 148 -12.63 -1.90 13.81
N ALA A 149 -13.94 -2.03 13.55
CA ALA A 149 -14.52 -3.26 12.98
C ALA A 149 -14.10 -3.53 11.52
N ASP A 150 -13.82 -2.47 10.75
CA ASP A 150 -13.55 -2.58 9.31
C ASP A 150 -12.08 -2.33 8.95
N LYS A 151 -11.20 -2.08 9.95
CA LYS A 151 -9.76 -1.85 9.75
C LYS A 151 -8.94 -2.74 10.66
N VAL A 152 -7.72 -3.05 10.25
CA VAL A 152 -6.77 -3.76 11.11
C VAL A 152 -6.34 -2.83 12.25
N PRO A 153 -6.43 -3.24 13.53
CA PRO A 153 -5.99 -2.39 14.64
C PRO A 153 -4.51 -2.00 14.49
N ASP A 154 -4.22 -0.70 14.57
CA ASP A 154 -2.86 -0.15 14.57
C ASP A 154 -2.87 1.18 15.33
N ASP A 155 -2.39 1.15 16.57
CA ASP A 155 -2.39 2.29 17.49
C ASP A 155 -1.63 3.50 16.93
N TRP A 156 -0.54 3.26 16.18
CA TRP A 156 0.23 4.35 15.60
C TRP A 156 -0.58 5.02 14.48
N ALA A 157 -1.20 4.24 13.60
CA ALA A 157 -2.00 4.80 12.52
C ALA A 157 -3.35 5.36 13.01
N ASP A 158 -3.85 4.91 14.16
CA ASP A 158 -5.06 5.43 14.80
C ASP A 158 -4.86 6.68 15.64
N ASP A 159 -3.61 7.08 15.91
CA ASP A 159 -3.30 8.37 16.50
C ASP A 159 -3.47 9.50 15.46
N ALA A 160 -4.38 10.43 15.73
CA ALA A 160 -4.67 11.58 14.89
C ALA A 160 -3.44 12.46 14.61
N SER A 161 -2.43 12.46 15.49
CA SER A 161 -1.18 13.18 15.31
C SER A 161 -0.37 12.68 14.11
N ASN A 162 -0.51 11.39 13.76
CA ASN A 162 0.19 10.76 12.65
C ASN A 162 -0.47 11.04 11.29
N LYS A 163 -1.67 11.64 11.26
CA LYS A 163 -2.36 12.06 10.02
C LYS A 163 -2.47 10.94 8.98
N VAL A 164 -2.72 9.70 9.43
CA VAL A 164 -3.05 8.60 8.55
C VAL A 164 -4.52 8.75 8.13
N MET A 165 -4.74 8.57 6.84
CA MET A 165 -6.02 8.77 6.18
C MET A 165 -6.54 7.45 5.63
N ILE A 166 -7.85 7.32 5.60
CA ILE A 166 -8.55 6.25 4.91
C ILE A 166 -9.23 6.83 3.67
N LEU A 167 -9.41 5.98 2.66
CA LEU A 167 -10.35 6.26 1.59
C LEU A 167 -11.61 5.43 1.79
N ARG A 168 -12.75 6.12 1.85
CA ARG A 168 -14.07 5.50 1.90
C ARG A 168 -14.80 5.67 0.59
N GLU A 169 -15.49 4.63 0.18
CA GLU A 169 -16.50 4.68 -0.86
C GLU A 169 -17.86 4.78 -0.20
N TYR A 170 -18.66 5.75 -0.63
CA TYR A 170 -20.09 5.81 -0.35
C TYR A 170 -20.83 5.44 -1.62
N ARG A 171 -21.67 4.43 -1.56
CA ARG A 171 -22.36 3.87 -2.72
C ARG A 171 -23.86 3.99 -2.59
N ASP A 172 -24.49 4.37 -3.68
CA ASP A 172 -25.93 4.24 -3.89
C ASP A 172 -26.22 3.74 -5.32
N ILE A 173 -27.32 3.03 -5.51
CA ILE A 173 -27.60 2.25 -6.71
C ILE A 173 -29.05 2.48 -7.16
N CYS A 174 -29.23 2.67 -8.46
CA CYS A 174 -30.53 2.53 -9.12
C CYS A 174 -30.43 1.45 -10.20
N THR A 175 -31.27 0.42 -10.09
CA THR A 175 -31.34 -0.68 -11.07
C THR A 175 -32.57 -0.47 -11.95
N ILE A 176 -32.38 -0.49 -13.27
CA ILE A 176 -33.49 -0.44 -14.22
C ILE A 176 -34.03 -1.87 -14.36
N THR A 177 -35.24 -2.10 -13.86
CA THR A 177 -35.99 -3.35 -14.09
C THR A 177 -37.11 -3.11 -15.09
N THR A 178 -37.52 -4.17 -15.79
CA THR A 178 -38.46 -4.06 -16.93
C THR A 178 -39.91 -3.87 -16.51
N VAL A 179 -40.32 -4.11 -15.25
CA VAL A 179 -41.72 -3.96 -14.81
C VAL A 179 -41.82 -3.64 -13.30
N PRO A 180 -42.50 -2.54 -12.88
CA PRO A 180 -42.86 -1.37 -13.70
C PRO A 180 -41.58 -0.66 -14.20
N ALA A 181 -41.69 0.19 -15.21
CA ALA A 181 -40.54 0.91 -15.77
C ALA A 181 -39.93 1.86 -14.73
N GLN A 182 -39.04 1.35 -13.88
CA GLN A 182 -38.26 2.16 -12.97
C GLN A 182 -37.15 2.80 -13.80
N THR A 183 -37.37 4.06 -14.17
CA THR A 183 -36.34 4.85 -14.84
C THR A 183 -35.41 5.45 -13.80
N CYS A 184 -34.10 5.41 -14.06
CA CYS A 184 -33.12 6.03 -13.18
C CYS A 184 -32.94 7.53 -13.48
N GLU A 185 -33.89 8.19 -14.14
CA GLU A 185 -33.75 9.60 -14.54
C GLU A 185 -33.67 10.54 -13.33
N ALA A 186 -34.57 10.40 -12.36
CA ALA A 186 -34.50 11.18 -11.12
C ALA A 186 -33.22 10.91 -10.32
N PHE A 187 -32.75 9.65 -10.34
CA PHE A 187 -31.50 9.25 -9.69
C PHE A 187 -30.27 9.90 -10.36
N LYS A 188 -30.24 9.97 -11.70
CA LYS A 188 -29.19 10.67 -12.44
C LYS A 188 -29.26 12.19 -12.24
N ALA A 189 -30.46 12.77 -12.31
CA ALA A 189 -30.65 14.22 -12.15
C ALA A 189 -30.22 14.69 -10.75
N SER A 190 -30.56 13.92 -9.71
CA SER A 190 -30.13 14.19 -8.33
C SER A 190 -28.62 14.05 -8.11
N PHE A 191 -27.83 13.60 -9.09
CA PHE A 191 -26.37 13.66 -8.99
C PHE A 191 -25.84 15.10 -8.94
N LEU A 192 -26.62 16.11 -9.33
CA LEU A 192 -26.27 17.53 -9.21
C LEU A 192 -26.68 18.14 -7.86
N ASP A 193 -27.40 17.40 -7.01
CA ASP A 193 -27.85 17.90 -5.72
C ASP A 193 -26.67 18.22 -4.78
N ALA A 194 -26.90 19.15 -3.87
CA ALA A 194 -25.89 19.55 -2.88
C ALA A 194 -25.68 18.48 -1.79
N ALA A 195 -26.59 17.52 -1.64
CA ALA A 195 -26.51 16.50 -0.59
C ALA A 195 -26.96 15.13 -1.10
N PHE A 196 -26.14 14.12 -0.82
CA PHE A 196 -26.51 12.71 -0.92
C PHE A 196 -26.77 12.15 0.47
N SER A 197 -27.83 11.36 0.61
CA SER A 197 -28.26 10.76 1.88
C SER A 197 -28.51 9.27 1.72
N GLY A 198 -28.30 8.50 2.79
CA GLY A 198 -28.59 7.06 2.80
C GLY A 198 -27.60 6.22 1.97
N MET A 199 -26.44 6.77 1.61
CA MET A 199 -25.42 6.03 0.87
C MET A 199 -24.76 5.00 1.80
N SER A 200 -24.51 3.79 1.28
CA SER A 200 -23.83 2.74 2.03
C SER A 200 -22.31 2.96 2.01
N PRO A 201 -21.64 3.07 3.17
CA PRO A 201 -20.20 3.23 3.21
C PRO A 201 -19.44 1.89 3.14
N ALA A 202 -18.27 1.92 2.51
CA ALA A 202 -17.29 0.83 2.51
C ALA A 202 -15.86 1.39 2.61
N LEU A 203 -14.99 0.69 3.30
CA LEU A 203 -13.55 1.01 3.33
C LEU A 203 -12.90 0.53 2.03
N VAL A 204 -12.13 1.40 1.39
CA VAL A 204 -11.35 1.06 0.18
C VAL A 204 -9.89 0.81 0.54
N THR A 205 -9.30 1.68 1.35
CA THR A 205 -7.93 1.54 1.89
C THR A 205 -7.80 2.36 3.17
N ASP A 206 -6.88 1.98 4.06
CA ASP A 206 -6.74 2.61 5.38
C ASP A 206 -5.36 3.21 5.68
N SER A 207 -4.44 3.16 4.74
CA SER A 207 -3.02 3.45 4.96
C SER A 207 -2.52 4.63 4.12
N LEU A 208 -3.38 5.61 3.81
CA LEU A 208 -3.05 6.77 2.99
C LEU A 208 -2.56 7.95 3.85
N THR A 209 -2.07 9.00 3.19
CA THR A 209 -1.78 10.28 3.84
C THR A 209 -2.26 11.47 3.00
N SER A 210 -2.57 12.57 3.70
CA SER A 210 -2.95 13.86 3.11
C SER A 210 -1.77 14.82 2.97
N VAL A 211 -0.58 14.44 3.44
CA VAL A 211 0.64 15.23 3.34
C VAL A 211 1.81 14.36 2.89
N ASP A 212 2.70 14.91 2.07
CA ASP A 212 3.89 14.19 1.64
C ASP A 212 5.00 14.20 2.72
N GLN A 213 6.15 13.58 2.40
CA GLN A 213 7.31 13.53 3.29
C GLN A 213 7.84 14.93 3.67
N SER A 214 7.68 15.93 2.80
CA SER A 214 8.07 17.32 3.06
C SER A 214 7.03 18.12 3.85
N GLY A 215 5.84 17.54 4.05
CA GLY A 215 4.69 18.19 4.70
C GLY A 215 3.79 18.96 3.73
N ALA A 216 4.03 18.88 2.42
CA ALA A 216 3.16 19.52 1.43
C ALA A 216 1.82 18.77 1.33
N THR A 217 0.72 19.52 1.13
CA THR A 217 -0.62 18.94 1.05
C THR A 217 -0.79 18.14 -0.24
N ILE A 218 -1.32 16.93 -0.10
CA ILE A 218 -1.70 16.07 -1.22
C ILE A 218 -3.20 16.26 -1.47
N LEU A 219 -3.54 16.80 -2.64
CA LEU A 219 -4.91 16.82 -3.13
C LEU A 219 -5.15 15.53 -3.95
N PRO A 220 -5.90 14.56 -3.42
CA PRO A 220 -6.00 13.22 -4.02
C PRO A 220 -6.81 13.18 -5.31
N PHE A 221 -7.67 14.19 -5.53
CA PHE A 221 -8.58 14.24 -6.65
C PHE A 221 -8.51 15.60 -7.33
N ASP A 222 -8.14 15.60 -8.61
CA ASP A 222 -8.31 16.73 -9.50
C ASP A 222 -9.19 16.36 -10.69
N PHE A 223 -9.83 17.34 -11.30
CA PHE A 223 -10.67 17.14 -12.48
C PHE A 223 -10.54 18.32 -13.43
N THR A 224 -10.13 18.00 -14.65
CA THR A 224 -9.99 18.93 -15.76
C THR A 224 -11.17 18.73 -16.71
N ALA A 225 -12.12 19.67 -16.70
CA ALA A 225 -13.35 19.57 -17.46
C ALA A 225 -13.13 19.57 -18.99
N THR A 226 -12.12 20.29 -19.48
CA THR A 226 -11.82 20.41 -20.92
C THR A 226 -11.37 19.10 -21.55
N SER A 227 -10.66 18.24 -20.81
CA SER A 227 -10.19 16.94 -21.27
C SER A 227 -10.97 15.76 -20.67
N ALA A 228 -11.96 16.05 -19.82
CA ALA A 228 -12.64 15.08 -18.97
C ALA A 228 -11.66 14.18 -18.18
N THR A 229 -10.50 14.72 -17.77
CA THR A 229 -9.47 13.94 -17.07
C THR A 229 -9.59 14.12 -15.57
N VAL A 230 -9.69 13.02 -14.83
CA VAL A 230 -9.52 12.96 -13.38
C VAL A 230 -8.08 12.59 -13.08
N THR A 231 -7.41 13.41 -12.27
CA THR A 231 -6.08 13.09 -11.74
C THR A 231 -6.23 12.53 -10.34
N LEU A 232 -5.71 11.31 -10.13
CA LEU A 232 -5.68 10.62 -8.86
C LEU A 232 -4.27 10.74 -8.26
N LYS A 233 -4.14 11.19 -7.02
CA LYS A 233 -2.85 11.33 -6.32
C LYS A 233 -2.89 10.63 -4.96
N PHE A 234 -2.10 9.59 -4.80
CA PHE A 234 -2.09 8.82 -3.56
C PHE A 234 -0.67 8.57 -3.06
N GLN A 235 -0.51 8.60 -1.74
CA GLN A 235 0.69 8.17 -1.08
C GLN A 235 0.28 7.40 0.16
N SER A 236 0.90 6.24 0.38
CA SER A 236 0.73 5.46 1.58
C SER A 236 1.69 5.95 2.66
N LYS A 237 1.23 5.86 3.92
CA LYS A 237 2.00 6.18 5.11
C LYS A 237 1.78 5.09 6.16
N ARG A 238 2.86 4.40 6.55
CA ARG A 238 2.84 3.35 7.60
C ARG A 238 4.01 3.49 8.55
N ASN A 239 3.92 2.84 9.70
CA ASN A 239 5.03 2.64 10.62
C ASN A 239 5.55 1.21 10.51
N VAL A 240 6.79 1.06 10.08
CA VAL A 240 7.46 -0.23 9.96
C VAL A 240 8.58 -0.27 10.98
N ARG A 241 8.36 -1.02 12.08
CA ARG A 241 9.33 -1.20 13.19
C ARG A 241 9.81 0.12 13.80
N GLY A 242 8.90 1.05 14.06
CA GLY A 242 9.19 2.36 14.67
C GLY A 242 9.63 3.43 13.66
N VAL A 243 9.76 3.09 12.38
CA VAL A 243 10.14 4.04 11.33
C VAL A 243 8.92 4.40 10.49
N THR A 244 8.61 5.69 10.39
CA THR A 244 7.58 6.17 9.47
C THR A 244 8.08 6.06 8.04
N THR A 245 7.35 5.33 7.21
CA THR A 245 7.66 5.11 5.80
C THR A 245 6.54 5.65 4.93
N PHE A 246 6.92 6.37 3.87
CA PHE A 246 6.03 6.82 2.81
C PHE A 246 6.25 5.98 1.56
N SER A 247 5.18 5.63 0.85
CA SER A 247 5.25 4.92 -0.43
C SER A 247 4.31 5.54 -1.46
N PRO A 248 4.79 5.96 -2.65
CA PRO A 248 6.20 6.07 -3.02
C PRO A 248 6.95 7.06 -2.11
N GLY A 249 8.26 6.92 -1.98
CA GLY A 249 9.03 7.68 -0.97
C GLY A 249 9.16 9.18 -1.24
N ALA A 250 9.32 9.58 -2.52
CA ALA A 250 9.65 10.96 -2.87
C ALA A 250 8.42 11.84 -3.17
N ALA A 251 7.41 11.27 -3.83
CA ALA A 251 6.22 11.99 -4.28
C ALA A 251 5.02 11.05 -4.32
N PRO A 252 3.78 11.59 -4.25
CA PRO A 252 2.59 10.79 -4.44
C PRO A 252 2.57 10.11 -5.81
N TYR A 253 2.10 8.86 -5.83
CA TYR A 253 1.75 8.19 -7.06
C TYR A 253 0.63 8.97 -7.75
N THR A 254 0.81 9.30 -9.03
CA THR A 254 -0.14 10.07 -9.83
C THR A 254 -0.64 9.25 -11.01
N LEU A 255 -1.96 9.19 -11.19
CA LEU A 255 -2.61 8.54 -12.30
C LEU A 255 -3.65 9.47 -12.94
N ASP A 256 -3.50 9.74 -14.23
CA ASP A 256 -4.48 10.49 -15.01
C ASP A 256 -5.43 9.53 -15.73
N VAL A 257 -6.73 9.74 -15.50
CA VAL A 257 -7.79 8.89 -16.04
C VAL A 257 -8.81 9.73 -16.80
N GLN A 258 -8.97 9.44 -18.08
CA GLN A 258 -10.00 10.08 -18.89
C GLN A 258 -11.36 9.43 -18.65
N ALA A 259 -12.35 10.25 -18.27
CA ALA A 259 -13.74 9.86 -18.13
C ALA A 259 -14.42 9.84 -19.51
N ARG A 260 -14.55 8.65 -20.10
CA ARG A 260 -14.89 8.49 -21.53
C ARG A 260 -16.30 8.93 -21.89
N ASN A 261 -17.22 8.87 -20.94
CA ASN A 261 -18.64 9.14 -21.18
C ASN A 261 -19.10 10.48 -20.57
N VAL A 262 -18.17 11.30 -20.06
CA VAL A 262 -18.48 12.65 -19.59
C VAL A 262 -18.53 13.57 -20.82
N PRO A 263 -19.65 14.26 -21.08
CA PRO A 263 -19.73 15.18 -22.21
C PRO A 263 -18.75 16.34 -22.03
N TYR A 264 -18.06 16.69 -23.12
CA TYR A 264 -17.25 17.90 -23.15
C TYR A 264 -18.16 19.13 -23.03
N PRO A 265 -17.77 20.15 -22.25
CA PRO A 265 -18.46 21.44 -22.24
C PRO A 265 -18.38 22.13 -23.61
#